data_AF-A0A6M8MYT6-F1
#
_entry.id   AF-A0A6M8MYT6-F1
#
_cell.length_a   1.000
_cell.length_b   1.000
_cell.length_c   1.000
_cell.angle_alpha   90.00
_cell.angle_beta   90.00
_cell.angle_gamma   90.00
#
_symmetry.space_group_name_H-M   'P 1'
#
loop_
_entity.id
_entity.type
_entity.pdbx_description
1 polymer ?
#
loop_
_entity_poly.entity_id
_entity_poly.type
_entity_poly.pdbx_seq_one_letter_code
_entity_poly.pdbx_strand_id
1 'polypeptide(L)' 'MAAPQKLKTVKSTPFSDFVRNATFEEKERVYLEVMEKAWARQEKIIEQARKM' A
#
# COMPACT_ATOMS: atom_id res chain seq x y z
N MET A 1 19.87 -23.16 29.60
CA MET A 1 19.51 -22.02 28.73
C MET A 1 18.72 -22.58 27.56
N ALA A 2 17.41 -22.33 27.48
CA ALA A 2 16.60 -22.80 26.35
C ALA A 2 16.98 -22.02 25.07
N ALA A 3 17.13 -22.70 23.94
CA ALA A 3 17.43 -22.06 22.66
C ALA A 3 16.27 -21.14 22.24
N PRO A 4 16.53 -19.97 21.63
CA PRO A 4 15.47 -19.07 21.19
C PRO A 4 14.64 -19.74 20.10
N GLN A 5 13.34 -19.85 20.35
CA GLN A 5 12.39 -20.45 19.42
C GLN A 5 12.23 -19.51 18.21
N LYS A 6 12.67 -19.94 17.02
CA LYS A 6 12.52 -19.14 15.79
C LYS A 6 11.03 -18.98 15.47
N LEU A 7 10.58 -17.74 15.36
CA LEU A 7 9.23 -17.41 14.89
C LEU A 7 9.05 -17.92 13.46
N LYS A 8 7.87 -18.49 13.15
CA LYS A 8 7.54 -18.90 11.78
C LYS A 8 7.49 -17.66 10.89
N THR A 9 8.44 -17.54 9.97
CA THR A 9 8.43 -16.47 8.98
C THR A 9 7.50 -16.84 7.83
N VAL A 10 6.63 -15.92 7.45
CA VAL A 10 5.81 -16.05 6.24
C VAL A 10 6.65 -15.71 5.01
N LYS A 11 6.30 -16.30 3.87
CA LYS A 11 6.94 -15.96 2.59
C LYS A 11 6.69 -14.47 2.29
N SER A 12 7.72 -13.81 1.78
CA SER A 12 7.58 -12.44 1.28
C SER A 12 6.64 -12.42 0.07
N THR A 13 5.80 -11.39 0.04
CA THR A 13 5.02 -10.98 -1.13
C THR A 13 5.68 -9.75 -1.75
N PRO A 14 5.42 -9.44 -3.04
CA PRO A 14 5.92 -8.22 -3.67
C PRO A 14 5.56 -6.95 -2.88
N PHE A 15 4.37 -6.91 -2.29
CA PHE A 15 3.98 -5.80 -1.41
C PHE A 15 4.82 -5.74 -0.13
N SER A 16 5.00 -6.86 0.57
CA SER A 16 5.84 -6.87 1.78
C SER A 16 7.31 -6.57 1.48
N ASP A 17 7.81 -6.98 0.31
CA ASP A 17 9.17 -6.68 -0.13
C ASP A 17 9.33 -5.21 -0.46
N PHE A 18 8.35 -4.61 -1.16
CA PHE A 18 8.30 -3.18 -1.39
C PHE A 18 8.30 -2.39 -0.07
N VAL A 19 7.40 -2.74 0.86
CA VAL A 19 7.31 -2.06 2.16
C VAL A 19 8.62 -2.16 2.95
N ARG A 20 9.31 -3.31 2.91
CA ARG A 20 10.55 -3.52 3.65
C ARG A 20 11.77 -2.86 2.99
N ASN A 21 11.87 -2.94 1.66
CA ASN A 21 13.14 -2.69 0.96
C ASN A 21 13.14 -1.44 0.08
N ALA A 22 11.98 -0.89 -0.31
CA ALA A 22 11.94 0.30 -1.15
C ALA A 22 12.39 1.56 -0.38
N THR A 23 13.00 2.50 -1.11
CA THR A 23 13.43 3.78 -0.55
C THR A 23 12.23 4.65 -0.16
N PHE A 24 12.49 5.73 0.57
CA PHE A 24 11.46 6.68 0.94
C PHE A 24 10.81 7.29 -0.30
N GLU A 25 11.62 7.71 -1.28
CA GLU A 25 11.16 8.35 -2.52
C GLU A 25 10.32 7.39 -3.37
N GLU A 26 10.69 6.11 -3.41
CA GLU A 26 9.91 5.07 -4.10
C GLU A 26 8.55 4.84 -3.43
N LYS A 27 8.52 4.82 -2.10
CA LYS A 27 7.29 4.69 -1.30
C LYS A 27 6.38 5.89 -1.47
N GLU A 28 6.94 7.09 -1.38
CA GLU A 28 6.21 8.34 -1.53
C GLU A 28 5.53 8.40 -2.91
N ARG A 29 6.26 8.11 -3.99
CA ARG A 29 5.70 8.08 -5.34
C ARG A 29 4.52 7.12 -5.47
N VAL A 30 4.64 5.89 -4.95
CA VAL A 30 3.55 4.89 -5.02
C VAL A 30 2.34 5.33 -4.19
N TYR A 31 2.56 5.87 -2.99
CA TYR A 31 1.46 6.34 -2.16
C TYR A 31 0.74 7.54 -2.77
N LEU A 32 1.47 8.50 -3.36
CA LEU A 32 0.88 9.63 -4.08
C LEU A 32 0.00 9.14 -5.24
N GLU A 33 0.50 8.22 -6.06
CA GLU A 33 -0.26 7.65 -7.18
C GLU A 33 -1.54 6.94 -6.71
N VAL A 34 -1.47 6.21 -5.58
CA VAL A 34 -2.65 5.55 -4.99
C VAL A 34 -3.67 6.59 -4.50
N MET A 35 -3.22 7.67 -3.86
CA MET A 35 -4.10 8.74 -3.39
C MET A 35 -4.78 9.46 -4.56
N GLU A 36 -4.04 9.79 -5.63
CA GLU A 36 -4.60 10.41 -6.83
C GLU A 36 -5.68 9.53 -7.48
N LYS A 37 -5.41 8.22 -7.63
CA LYS A 37 -6.39 7.28 -8.19
C LYS A 37 -7.62 7.14 -7.31
N ALA A 38 -7.44 7.10 -5.98
CA ALA A 38 -8.53 7.03 -5.04
C ALA A 38 -9.40 8.30 -5.10
N TRP A 39 -8.77 9.47 -5.14
CA TRP A 39 -9.44 10.76 -5.27
C TRP A 39 -10.25 10.85 -6.55
N ALA A 40 -9.64 10.55 -7.70
CA ALA A 40 -10.32 10.56 -9.00
C ALA A 40 -11.53 9.60 -9.04
N ARG A 41 -11.45 8.47 -8.33
CA ARG A 41 -12.59 7.56 -8.19
C ARG A 41 -13.70 8.16 -7.34
N GLN A 42 -13.37 8.83 -6.24
CA GLN A 42 -14.36 9.51 -5.39
C GLN A 42 -15.04 10.67 -6.10
N GLU A 43 -14.30 11.48 -6.86
CA GLU A 43 -14.87 12.57 -7.66
C GLU A 43 -15.90 12.06 -8.65
N LYS A 44 -15.62 10.95 -9.35
CA LYS A 44 -16.58 10.31 -10.27
C LYS A 44 -17.87 9.90 -9.55
N ILE A 45 -17.78 9.36 -8.34
CA ILE A 45 -18.95 8.98 -7.54
C ILE A 45 -19.77 10.23 -7.16
N ILE A 46 -19.09 11.30 -6.72
CA ILE A 46 -19.75 12.57 -6.38
C ILE A 46 -20.43 13.17 -7.61
N GLU A 47 -19.77 13.17 -8.76
CA GLU A 47 -20.33 13.68 -10.01
C GLU A 47 -21.56 12.88 -10.46
N GLN A 48 -21.51 11.55 -10.36
CA GLN A 48 -22.66 10.69 -10.62
C GLN A 48 -23.83 10.99 -9.68
N ALA A 49 -23.56 11.15 -8.38
CA ALA A 49 -24.57 11.49 -7.39
C ALA A 49 -25.21 12.87 -7.62
N ARG A 50 -24.47 13.84 -8.17
CA ARG A 50 -24.99 15.17 -8.51
C ARG A 50 -25.87 15.20 -9.77
N LYS A 51 -25.71 14.21 -10.66
CA LYS A 51 -26.49 14.08 -11.90
C LYS A 51 -27.79 13.28 -11.73
N MET A 52 -27.97 12.66 -10.56
CA MET A 52 -29.22 12.04 -10.14
C MET A 52 -30.17 13.09 -9.55
#